data_AF-A0A099PDT8-F1
#
_entry.id   AF-A0A099PDT8-F1
#
_cell.length_a   1.000
_cell.length_b   1.000
_cell.length_c   1.000
_cell.angle_alpha   90.00
_cell.angle_beta   90.00
_cell.angle_gamma   90.00
#
_symmetry.space_group_name_H-M   'P 1'
#
loop_
_entity.id
_entity.type
_entity.pdbx_description
1 polymer ?
#
loop_
_entity_poly.entity_id
_entity_poly.type
_entity_poly.pdbx_seq_one_letter_code
_entity_poly.pdbx_strand_id
1 'polypeptide(L)'
;MAQENRYSNGIRLFELALVVILIGLLAAAGIQRIMGLQTEARRLLVDNFAQSLQLAGKMTYMQTSAIGELGNPDYQLVSYGLGQGNSIQVSYGYPAIVSIDNVARLFDGLSGRWHLSTDGQWLDARVDNLSDCAVVYRPPHQPTEQPQVIKHTQGC
;
A
#
# COMPACT_ATOMS: atom_id res chain seq x y z
N MET A 1 71.52 -12.83 -16.21
CA MET A 1 70.62 -13.29 -17.29
C MET A 1 69.29 -12.59 -17.09
N ALA A 2 69.07 -11.54 -17.88
CA ALA A 2 67.91 -10.69 -17.83
C ALA A 2 66.92 -11.14 -18.91
N GLN A 3 65.66 -11.32 -18.55
CA GLN A 3 64.56 -10.43 -18.92
C GLN A 3 63.23 -11.13 -18.63
N GLU A 4 62.56 -10.59 -17.62
CA GLU A 4 61.22 -10.93 -17.18
C GLU A 4 60.22 -10.38 -18.21
N ASN A 5 59.55 -11.26 -18.96
CA ASN A 5 58.47 -10.89 -19.86
C ASN A 5 57.23 -10.50 -19.04
N ARG A 6 57.23 -9.29 -18.49
CA ARG A 6 56.01 -8.66 -17.99
C ARG A 6 55.27 -8.06 -19.17
N TYR A 7 54.39 -8.84 -19.79
CA TYR A 7 53.20 -8.25 -20.39
C TYR A 7 52.47 -7.52 -19.27
N SER A 8 52.73 -6.22 -19.11
CA SER A 8 51.76 -5.33 -18.49
C SER A 8 50.61 -5.27 -19.48
N ASN A 9 49.69 -6.22 -19.37
CA ASN A 9 48.44 -6.28 -20.10
C ASN A 9 47.56 -5.12 -19.61
N GLY A 10 47.93 -3.88 -19.95
CA GLY A 10 47.04 -2.74 -19.88
C GLY A 10 45.83 -3.02 -20.78
N ILE A 11 44.64 -2.89 -20.23
CA ILE A 11 43.38 -3.04 -20.96
C ILE A 11 43.45 -2.21 -22.24
N ARG A 12 43.14 -2.81 -23.40
CA ARG A 12 43.15 -2.09 -24.67
C ARG A 12 42.11 -0.97 -24.61
N LEU A 13 42.50 0.26 -24.92
CA LEU A 13 41.61 1.44 -24.80
C LEU A 13 40.27 1.26 -25.54
N PHE A 14 40.28 0.55 -26.68
CA PHE A 14 39.06 0.25 -27.43
C PHE A 14 38.13 -0.71 -26.69
N GLU A 15 38.66 -1.69 -25.96
CA GLU A 15 37.87 -2.64 -25.18
C GLU A 15 37.16 -1.92 -24.03
N LEU A 16 37.88 -1.03 -23.34
CA LEU A 16 37.29 -0.18 -22.32
C LEU A 16 36.22 0.75 -22.90
N ALA A 17 36.49 1.37 -24.06
CA ALA A 17 35.55 2.26 -24.73
C ALA A 17 34.25 1.52 -25.14
N LEU A 18 34.39 0.34 -25.74
CA LEU A 18 33.24 -0.48 -26.15
C LEU A 18 32.41 -0.92 -24.94
N VAL A 19 33.04 -1.35 -23.84
CA VAL A 19 32.34 -1.78 -22.62
C VAL A 19 31.51 -0.64 -22.04
N VAL A 20 32.05 0.58 -21.98
CA VAL A 20 31.31 1.74 -21.46
C VAL A 20 30.13 2.10 -22.37
N ILE A 21 30.32 2.07 -23.69
CA ILE A 21 29.23 2.30 -24.66
C ILE A 21 28.13 1.24 -24.50
N LEU A 22 28.50 -0.04 -24.39
CA LEU A 22 27.54 -1.13 -24.24
C LEU A 22 26.78 -1.05 -22.91
N ILE A 23 27.47 -0.78 -21.79
CA ILE A 23 26.83 -0.60 -20.49
C ILE A 23 25.89 0.62 -20.52
N GLY A 24 26.28 1.71 -21.19
CA GLY A 24 25.43 2.88 -21.37
C GLY A 24 24.09 2.57 -22.06
N LEU A 25 24.15 1.80 -23.15
CA LEU A 25 22.94 1.38 -23.89
C LEU A 25 22.08 0.41 -23.07
N LEU A 26 22.70 -0.57 -22.40
CA LEU A 26 21.99 -1.53 -21.56
C LEU A 26 21.33 -0.87 -20.34
N ALA A 27 22.00 0.11 -19.73
CA ALA A 27 21.47 0.86 -18.60
C ALA A 27 20.22 1.66 -19.00
N ALA A 28 20.25 2.32 -20.16
CA ALA A 28 19.10 3.07 -20.67
C ALA A 28 17.85 2.18 -20.87
N ALA A 29 18.03 0.99 -21.45
CA ALA A 29 16.95 0.01 -21.62
C ALA A 29 16.41 -0.53 -20.28
N GLY A 30 17.31 -0.76 -19.30
CA GLY A 30 16.94 -1.22 -17.96
C GLY A 30 16.09 -0.21 -17.19
N ILE A 31 16.41 1.09 -17.29
CA ILE A 31 15.70 2.16 -16.58
C ILE A 31 14.22 2.22 -16.99
N GLN A 32 13.93 2.16 -18.29
CA GLN A 32 12.56 2.27 -18.79
C GLN A 32 11.65 1.15 -18.24
N ARG A 33 12.18 -0.08 -18.17
CA ARG A 33 11.45 -1.22 -17.61
C ARG A 33 11.22 -1.08 -16.10
N ILE A 34 12.23 -0.62 -15.36
CA ILE A 34 12.14 -0.45 -13.90
C ILE A 34 11.06 0.59 -13.54
N MET A 35 10.98 1.70 -14.28
CA MET A 35 9.96 2.73 -14.08
C MET A 35 8.55 2.17 -14.26
N GLY A 36 8.29 1.42 -15.34
CA GLY A 36 6.99 0.80 -15.57
C GLY A 36 6.60 -0.21 -14.48
N LEU A 37 7.55 -1.00 -13.98
CA LEU A 37 7.30 -1.94 -12.88
C LEU A 37 6.97 -1.25 -11.56
N GLN A 38 7.56 -0.09 -11.28
CA GLN A 38 7.23 0.69 -10.06
C GLN A 38 5.80 1.22 -10.11
N THR A 39 5.39 1.76 -11.25
CA THR A 39 4.00 2.19 -11.51
C THR A 39 3.02 1.05 -11.31
N GLU A 40 3.27 -0.10 -11.93
CA GLU A 40 2.38 -1.26 -11.81
C GLU A 40 2.34 -1.80 -10.38
N ALA A 41 3.49 -1.84 -9.69
CA ALA A 41 3.54 -2.22 -8.29
C ALA A 41 2.69 -1.31 -7.40
N ARG A 42 2.69 0.01 -7.63
CA ARG A 42 1.82 0.95 -6.89
C ARG A 42 0.34 0.68 -7.15
N ARG A 43 -0.05 0.44 -8.40
CA ARG A 43 -1.44 0.08 -8.75
C ARG A 43 -1.89 -1.19 -8.03
N LEU A 44 -1.03 -2.21 -8.03
CA LEU A 44 -1.28 -3.46 -7.30
C LEU A 44 -1.37 -3.25 -5.78
N LEU A 45 -0.56 -2.36 -5.21
CA LEU A 45 -0.66 -2.01 -3.79
C LEU A 45 -2.00 -1.34 -3.46
N VAL A 46 -2.45 -0.40 -4.28
CA VAL A 46 -3.77 0.26 -4.14
C VAL A 46 -4.90 -0.78 -4.27
N ASP A 47 -4.83 -1.66 -5.25
CA ASP A 47 -5.83 -2.71 -5.45
C ASP A 47 -5.85 -3.74 -4.32
N ASN A 48 -4.69 -4.16 -3.83
CA ASN A 48 -4.57 -5.09 -2.71
C ASN A 48 -5.09 -4.45 -1.42
N PHE A 49 -4.73 -3.21 -1.14
CA PHE A 49 -5.19 -2.50 0.05
C PHE A 49 -6.71 -2.31 0.03
N ALA A 50 -7.29 -1.91 -1.10
CA ALA A 50 -8.74 -1.77 -1.23
C ALA A 50 -9.47 -3.10 -0.97
N GLN A 51 -8.95 -4.22 -1.51
CA GLN A 51 -9.50 -5.55 -1.27
C GLN A 51 -9.37 -5.98 0.20
N SER A 52 -8.20 -5.78 0.80
CA SER A 52 -7.97 -6.06 2.22
C SER A 52 -8.89 -5.23 3.11
N LEU A 53 -9.11 -3.95 2.79
CA LEU A 53 -10.02 -3.08 3.54
C LEU A 53 -11.48 -3.55 3.42
N GLN A 54 -11.93 -3.93 2.21
CA GLN A 54 -13.26 -4.51 2.02
C GLN A 54 -13.43 -5.81 2.79
N LEU A 55 -12.40 -6.68 2.80
CA LEU A 55 -12.42 -7.93 3.55
C LEU A 55 -12.48 -7.67 5.06
N ALA A 56 -11.63 -6.79 5.57
CA ALA A 56 -11.59 -6.41 6.97
C ALA A 56 -12.92 -5.76 7.41
N GLY A 57 -13.52 -4.92 6.56
CA GLY A 57 -14.85 -4.35 6.79
C GLY A 57 -15.93 -5.43 6.89
N LYS A 58 -15.93 -6.42 5.99
CA LYS A 58 -16.86 -7.56 6.05
C LYS A 58 -16.64 -8.43 7.28
N MET A 59 -15.40 -8.70 7.67
CA MET A 59 -15.10 -9.46 8.89
C MET A 59 -15.59 -8.72 10.14
N THR A 60 -15.36 -7.40 10.21
CA THR A 60 -15.88 -6.53 11.28
C THR A 60 -17.41 -6.58 11.35
N TYR A 61 -18.08 -6.52 10.18
CA TYR A 61 -19.53 -6.63 10.09
C TYR A 61 -20.04 -7.99 10.58
N MET A 62 -19.37 -9.08 10.22
CA MET A 62 -19.73 -10.43 10.67
C MET A 62 -19.52 -10.61 12.19
N GLN A 63 -18.48 -10.03 12.77
CA GLN A 63 -18.27 -10.06 14.22
C GLN A 63 -19.31 -9.21 14.96
N THR A 64 -19.60 -8.01 14.44
CA THR A 64 -20.60 -7.11 15.05
C THR A 64 -22.02 -7.67 14.92
N SER A 65 -22.32 -8.39 13.84
CA SER A 65 -23.61 -9.06 13.68
C SER A 65 -23.79 -10.23 14.64
N ALA A 66 -22.73 -10.98 14.92
CA ALA A 66 -22.76 -12.10 15.87
C ALA A 66 -23.12 -11.66 17.30
N ILE A 67 -22.80 -10.43 17.67
CA ILE A 67 -23.12 -9.84 18.99
C ILE A 67 -24.38 -8.97 18.97
N GLY A 68 -25.02 -8.77 17.81
CA GLY A 68 -26.28 -8.04 17.69
C GLY A 68 -26.19 -6.51 17.65
N GLU A 69 -25.01 -5.94 17.38
CA GLU A 69 -24.74 -4.48 17.53
C GLU A 69 -24.76 -3.71 16.19
N LEU A 70 -25.33 -4.28 15.12
CA LEU A 70 -25.35 -3.65 13.78
C LEU A 70 -26.13 -2.32 13.71
N GLY A 71 -27.03 -2.07 14.66
CA GLY A 71 -27.80 -0.82 14.72
C GLY A 71 -27.06 0.33 15.40
N ASN A 72 -25.89 0.08 15.99
CA ASN A 72 -25.21 1.04 16.83
C ASN A 72 -24.23 1.90 16.00
N PRO A 73 -24.41 3.25 15.97
CA PRO A 73 -23.50 4.16 15.27
C PRO A 73 -22.11 4.25 15.92
N ASP A 74 -22.00 3.90 17.20
CA ASP A 74 -20.80 4.06 18.00
C ASP A 74 -20.63 2.88 18.97
N TYR A 75 -20.07 1.79 18.45
CA TYR A 75 -19.82 0.58 19.23
C TYR A 75 -18.33 0.26 19.29
N GLN A 76 -17.84 -0.16 20.46
CA GLN A 76 -16.48 -0.66 20.62
C GLN A 76 -16.47 -2.18 20.52
N LEU A 77 -16.11 -2.70 19.36
CA LEU A 77 -15.97 -4.12 19.13
C LEU A 77 -14.66 -4.62 19.75
N VAL A 78 -14.77 -5.60 20.66
CA VAL A 78 -13.60 -6.35 21.14
C VAL A 78 -13.14 -7.25 20.01
N SER A 79 -12.08 -6.83 19.34
CA SER A 79 -11.52 -7.50 18.17
C SER A 79 -10.68 -8.69 18.64
N TYR A 80 -11.23 -9.90 18.54
CA TYR A 80 -10.42 -11.10 18.53
C TYR A 80 -10.02 -11.38 17.08
N GLY A 81 -8.79 -11.04 16.71
CA GLY A 81 -8.21 -11.38 15.41
C GLY A 81 -8.49 -10.43 14.25
N LEU A 82 -9.12 -9.25 14.46
CA LEU A 82 -9.13 -8.17 13.46
C LEU A 82 -7.92 -7.26 13.72
N GLY A 83 -6.75 -7.71 13.25
CA GLY A 83 -5.48 -6.98 13.25
C GLY A 83 -4.87 -6.70 14.63
N GLN A 84 -4.19 -5.55 14.79
CA GLN A 84 -3.43 -5.24 16.00
C GLN A 84 -4.30 -4.54 17.08
N GLY A 85 -4.25 -5.06 18.31
CA GLY A 85 -4.95 -4.49 19.46
C GLY A 85 -6.20 -5.28 19.88
N ASN A 86 -6.78 -4.90 21.02
CA ASN A 86 -7.87 -5.65 21.65
C ASN A 86 -9.27 -5.15 21.27
N SER A 87 -9.38 -3.99 20.60
CA SER A 87 -10.66 -3.43 20.20
C SER A 87 -10.54 -2.47 19.03
N ILE A 88 -11.64 -2.37 18.29
CA ILE A 88 -11.86 -1.45 17.17
C ILE A 88 -13.23 -0.78 17.32
N GLN A 89 -13.27 0.52 17.08
CA GLN A 89 -14.52 1.28 17.07
C GLN A 89 -15.21 1.08 15.72
N VAL A 90 -16.49 0.76 15.76
CA VAL A 90 -17.31 0.43 14.60
C VAL A 90 -18.55 1.31 14.56
N SER A 91 -18.98 1.63 13.34
CA SER A 91 -20.23 2.33 13.07
C SER A 91 -21.09 1.44 12.18
N TYR A 92 -22.26 1.07 12.69
CA TYR A 92 -23.22 0.17 12.03
C TYR A 92 -22.57 -1.14 11.54
N GLY A 93 -21.66 -1.70 12.36
CA GLY A 93 -20.94 -2.93 12.06
C GLY A 93 -19.70 -2.80 11.19
N TYR A 94 -19.37 -1.63 10.66
CA TYR A 94 -18.16 -1.41 9.87
C TYR A 94 -17.14 -0.56 10.62
N PRO A 95 -15.84 -0.65 10.29
CA PRO A 95 -14.80 0.14 10.97
C PRO A 95 -15.08 1.65 10.90
N ALA A 96 -15.14 2.31 12.06
CA ALA A 96 -15.36 3.75 12.10
C ALA A 96 -14.06 4.53 11.82
N ILE A 97 -14.19 5.76 11.31
CA ILE A 97 -13.04 6.66 11.11
C ILE A 97 -12.98 7.69 12.26
N VAL A 98 -12.90 7.19 13.48
CA VAL A 98 -12.73 8.02 14.69
C VAL A 98 -11.28 8.53 14.83
N SER A 99 -10.32 7.77 14.31
CA SER A 99 -8.91 8.09 14.29
C SER A 99 -8.20 7.26 13.22
N ILE A 100 -7.02 7.72 12.80
CA ILE A 100 -6.14 6.96 11.90
C ILE A 100 -5.77 5.61 12.54
N ASP A 101 -5.47 5.61 13.85
CA ASP A 101 -5.11 4.40 14.58
C ASP A 101 -6.22 3.35 14.56
N ASN A 102 -7.50 3.76 14.66
CA ASN A 102 -8.61 2.82 14.65
C ASN A 102 -8.67 2.01 13.35
N VAL A 103 -8.42 2.67 12.21
CA VAL A 103 -8.39 1.99 10.90
C VAL A 103 -7.08 1.25 10.69
N ALA A 104 -5.95 1.83 11.11
CA ALA A 104 -4.64 1.19 11.00
C ALA A 104 -4.59 -0.16 11.72
N ARG A 105 -5.32 -0.30 12.84
CA ARG A 105 -5.47 -1.56 13.59
C ARG A 105 -6.09 -2.70 12.80
N LEU A 106 -6.85 -2.43 11.73
CA LEU A 106 -7.40 -3.49 10.86
C LEU A 106 -6.31 -4.28 10.12
N PHE A 107 -5.11 -3.72 10.03
CA PHE A 107 -4.03 -4.26 9.23
C PHE A 107 -2.88 -4.70 10.13
N ASP A 108 -2.28 -5.86 9.81
CA ASP A 108 -1.08 -6.32 10.49
C ASP A 108 0.16 -5.75 9.79
N GLY A 109 0.68 -4.64 10.31
CA GLY A 109 1.93 -4.04 9.85
C GLY A 109 1.83 -3.36 8.47
N LEU A 110 1.13 -2.23 8.41
CA LEU A 110 1.16 -1.38 7.22
C LEU A 110 2.59 -0.93 6.91
N SER A 111 3.00 -1.09 5.65
CA SER A 111 4.31 -0.60 5.22
C SER A 111 4.41 0.92 5.41
N GLY A 112 5.59 1.45 5.76
CA GLY A 112 5.82 2.90 5.93
C GLY A 112 5.61 3.75 4.66
N ARG A 113 5.24 3.14 3.53
CA ARG A 113 4.82 3.80 2.30
C ARG A 113 3.38 4.29 2.33
N TRP A 114 2.56 3.76 3.25
CA TRP A 114 1.17 4.16 3.41
C TRP A 114 1.08 5.41 4.27
N HIS A 115 0.48 6.45 3.72
CA HIS A 115 0.17 7.69 4.41
C HIS A 115 -1.35 7.76 4.57
N LEU A 116 -1.81 7.64 5.81
CA LEU A 116 -3.23 7.69 6.14
C LEU A 116 -3.58 9.09 6.66
N SER A 117 -4.67 9.64 6.18
CA SER A 117 -5.26 10.90 6.61
C SER A 117 -6.76 10.75 6.72
N THR A 118 -7.41 11.56 7.55
CA THR A 118 -8.87 11.60 7.64
C THR A 118 -9.36 13.00 7.94
N ASP A 119 -10.55 13.33 7.43
CA ASP A 119 -11.33 14.52 7.77
C ASP A 119 -12.49 14.21 8.73
N GLY A 120 -12.58 12.97 9.24
CA GLY A 120 -13.67 12.46 10.08
C GLY A 120 -14.86 11.88 9.31
N GLN A 121 -14.95 12.07 7.99
CA GLN A 121 -15.96 11.45 7.13
C GLN A 121 -15.36 10.45 6.15
N TRP A 122 -14.19 10.80 5.63
CA TRP A 122 -13.41 10.02 4.69
C TRP A 122 -12.04 9.71 5.28
N LEU A 123 -11.57 8.51 4.96
CA LEU A 123 -10.20 8.09 5.15
C LEU A 123 -9.54 8.12 3.78
N ASP A 124 -8.40 8.77 3.70
CA ASP A 124 -7.55 8.82 2.52
C ASP A 124 -6.25 8.08 2.83
N ALA A 125 -6.03 6.93 2.17
CA ALA A 125 -4.84 6.10 2.31
C ALA A 125 -4.02 6.18 1.01
N ARG A 126 -2.88 6.89 1.05
CA ARG A 126 -2.02 7.16 -0.12
C ARG A 126 -0.75 6.32 -0.08
N VAL A 127 -0.33 5.83 -1.24
CA VAL A 127 0.98 5.20 -1.41
C VAL A 127 2.01 6.26 -1.78
N ASP A 128 3.15 6.29 -1.08
CA ASP A 128 4.25 7.23 -1.29
C ASP A 128 3.82 8.72 -1.28
N ASN A 129 2.71 9.03 -0.58
CA ASN A 129 2.10 10.36 -0.50
C ASN A 129 1.65 10.95 -1.86
N LEU A 130 1.36 10.09 -2.84
CA LEU A 130 0.83 10.49 -4.14
C LEU A 130 -0.71 10.56 -4.09
N SER A 131 -1.30 11.70 -4.43
CA SER A 131 -2.76 11.93 -4.38
C SER A 131 -3.55 10.99 -5.28
N ASP A 132 -3.00 10.64 -6.43
CA ASP A 132 -3.66 9.79 -7.43
C ASP A 132 -3.24 8.31 -7.35
N CYS A 133 -2.61 7.92 -6.24
CA CYS A 133 -2.33 6.54 -5.81
C CYS A 133 -2.91 6.30 -4.42
N ALA A 134 -4.24 6.27 -4.34
CA ALA A 134 -4.93 6.28 -3.07
C ALA A 134 -6.13 5.33 -3.03
N VAL A 135 -6.46 4.90 -1.82
CA VAL A 135 -7.74 4.28 -1.49
C VAL A 135 -8.48 5.20 -0.54
N VAL A 136 -9.71 5.55 -0.90
CA VAL A 136 -10.58 6.42 -0.13
C VAL A 136 -11.73 5.59 0.44
N TYR A 137 -11.97 5.70 1.74
CA TYR A 137 -12.96 4.92 2.48
C TYR A 137 -13.93 5.81 3.24
N ARG A 138 -15.22 5.45 3.22
CA ARG A 138 -16.27 6.06 4.04
C ARG A 138 -17.12 4.99 4.73
N PRO A 139 -17.24 5.02 6.07
CA PRO A 139 -18.14 4.14 6.80
C PRO A 139 -19.60 4.54 6.55
N PRO A 140 -20.54 3.62 6.78
CA PRO A 140 -21.96 3.93 6.72
C PRO A 140 -22.37 4.95 7.80
N HIS A 141 -23.36 5.78 7.49
CA HIS A 141 -23.94 6.77 8.41
C HIS A 141 -25.34 6.35 8.88
N GLN A 142 -25.82 5.19 8.44
CA GLN A 142 -27.11 4.60 8.81
C GLN A 142 -27.06 3.07 8.67
N PRO A 143 -27.92 2.32 9.38
CA PRO A 143 -27.83 0.85 9.47
C PRO A 143 -27.94 0.06 8.15
N THR A 144 -28.50 0.68 7.10
CA THR A 144 -28.73 0.03 5.80
C THR A 144 -27.75 0.48 4.72
N GLU A 145 -26.87 1.43 5.04
CA GLU A 145 -25.84 1.90 4.12
C GLU A 145 -24.64 0.94 4.12
N GLN A 146 -24.06 0.71 2.94
CA GLN A 146 -22.80 -0.01 2.81
C GLN A 146 -21.62 0.97 2.81
N PRO A 147 -20.46 0.59 3.35
CA PRO A 147 -19.28 1.41 3.25
C PRO A 147 -18.88 1.63 1.79
N GLN A 148 -18.32 2.81 1.51
CA GLN A 148 -17.78 3.13 0.19
C GLN A 148 -16.27 2.98 0.19
N VAL A 149 -15.74 2.32 -0.84
CA VAL A 149 -14.30 2.18 -1.09
C VAL A 149 -14.04 2.61 -2.53
N ILE A 150 -13.31 3.71 -2.70
CA ILE A 150 -12.98 4.31 -4.00
C ILE A 150 -11.47 4.18 -4.21
N LYS A 151 -11.06 3.83 -5.43
CA LYS A 151 -9.64 3.67 -5.79
C LYS A 151 -9.24 4.79 -6.75
N HIS A 152 -8.11 5.42 -6.48
CA HIS A 152 -7.44 6.35 -7.37
C HIS A 152 -6.12 5.71 -7.83
N THR A 153 -6.02 5.41 -9.12
CA THR A 153 -4.86 4.72 -9.73
C THR A 153 -4.27 5.46 -10.92
N GLN A 154 -4.80 6.63 -11.28
CA GLN A 154 -4.42 7.35 -12.50
C GLN A 154 -3.04 8.01 -12.43
N GLY A 155 -2.54 8.30 -11.23
CA GLY A 155 -1.19 8.87 -11.02
C GLY A 155 -0.24 7.90 -10.33
N CYS A 156 -0.51 6.61 -10.47
CA CYS A 156 0.46 5.54 -10.30
C CYS A 156 1.13 5.26 -11.65
#